data_AF-X1CIM6-F1
#
_entry.id   AF-X1CIM6-F1
#
_cell.length_a   1.000
_cell.length_b   1.000
_cell.length_c   1.000
_cell.angle_alpha   90.00
_cell.angle_beta   90.00
_cell.angle_gamma   90.00
#
_symmetry.space_group_name_H-M   'P 1'
#
loop_
_entity.id
_entity.type
_entity.pdbx_description
1 polymer ?
#
loop_
_entity_poly.entity_id
_entity_poly.type
_entity_poly.pdbx_seq_one_letter_code
_entity_poly.pdbx_strand_id
1 'polypeptide(L)'
;EKERENIANTIANGEKLWWLTPGWILYRHDVFQDWDKAMANENFPKHTGGAILLDGIGFWEKYSSDHPEKILEFSDWMGIQIQPYKISMDRFKKLLLEKIR
;
A
#
# COMPACT_ATOMS: atom_id res chain seq x y z
N GLU A 1 -9.01 -9.23 -7.17
CA GLU A 1 -8.07 -10.36 -7.21
C GLU A 1 -7.19 -10.42 -8.43
N LYS A 2 -7.67 -10.84 -9.60
CA LYS A 2 -6.80 -11.13 -10.76
C LYS A 2 -5.77 -10.05 -11.10
N GLU A 3 -6.14 -8.78 -11.04
CA GLU A 3 -5.20 -7.67 -11.27
C GLU A 3 -4.11 -7.57 -10.19
N ARG A 4 -4.47 -7.73 -8.91
CA ARG A 4 -3.49 -7.75 -7.80
C ARG A 4 -2.56 -8.96 -7.88
N GLU A 5 -3.09 -10.12 -8.26
CA GLU A 5 -2.28 -11.33 -8.49
C GLU A 5 -1.28 -11.13 -9.62
N ASN A 6 -1.72 -10.54 -10.74
CA ASN A 6 -0.83 -10.22 -11.86
C ASN A 6 0.26 -9.23 -11.44
N ILE A 7 -0.10 -8.20 -10.68
CA ILE A 7 0.86 -7.25 -10.13
C ILE A 7 1.87 -7.98 -9.24
N ALA A 8 1.41 -8.78 -8.27
CA ALA A 8 2.28 -9.54 -7.37
C ALA A 8 3.27 -10.47 -8.10
N ASN A 9 2.78 -11.21 -9.11
CA ASN A 9 3.64 -12.06 -9.92
C ASN A 9 4.69 -11.27 -10.71
N THR A 10 4.32 -10.07 -11.18
CA THR A 10 5.20 -9.21 -11.98
C THR A 10 6.28 -8.55 -11.13
N ILE A 11 5.92 -8.02 -9.95
CA ILE A 11 6.83 -7.16 -9.16
C ILE A 11 7.54 -7.91 -8.04
N ALA A 12 6.97 -9.02 -7.57
CA ALA A 12 7.49 -9.77 -6.42
C ALA A 12 7.66 -11.26 -6.72
N ASN A 13 7.56 -11.68 -7.99
CA ASN A 13 7.73 -13.08 -8.41
C ASN A 13 6.85 -14.06 -7.61
N GLY A 14 5.65 -13.63 -7.23
CA GLY A 14 4.70 -14.44 -6.45
C GLY A 14 4.94 -14.42 -4.93
N GLU A 15 5.91 -13.65 -4.43
CA GLU A 15 6.09 -13.42 -3.01
C GLU A 15 4.90 -12.66 -2.39
N LYS A 16 4.71 -12.83 -1.07
CA LYS A 16 3.62 -12.18 -0.35
C LYS A 16 3.87 -10.68 -0.23
N LEU A 17 2.86 -9.90 -0.60
CA LEU A 17 2.86 -8.44 -0.57
C LEU A 17 1.89 -7.89 0.45
N TRP A 18 2.28 -6.81 1.11
CA TRP A 18 1.36 -5.97 1.88
C TRP A 18 0.79 -4.87 0.99
N TRP A 19 -0.52 -4.78 0.86
CA TRP A 19 -1.17 -3.79 -0.01
C TRP A 19 -1.55 -2.54 0.77
N LEU A 20 -1.16 -1.37 0.28
CA LEU A 20 -1.47 -0.07 0.85
C LEU A 20 -2.23 0.81 -0.16
N THR A 21 -2.98 1.76 0.36
CA THR A 21 -3.50 2.90 -0.41
C THR A 21 -3.04 4.21 0.26
N PRO A 22 -3.10 5.38 -0.42
CA PRO A 22 -2.64 6.64 0.16
C PRO A 22 -3.21 6.96 1.55
N GLY A 23 -4.46 6.57 1.82
CA GLY A 23 -5.08 6.74 3.12
C GLY A 23 -4.33 6.02 4.25
N TRP A 24 -3.74 4.84 3.99
CA TRP A 24 -2.96 4.11 5.00
C TRP A 24 -1.67 4.84 5.37
N ILE A 25 -1.05 5.55 4.41
CA ILE A 25 0.14 6.36 4.68
C ILE A 25 -0.23 7.58 5.53
N LEU A 26 -1.31 8.27 5.16
CA LEU A 26 -1.75 9.50 5.84
C LEU A 26 -2.27 9.25 7.25
N TYR A 27 -3.00 8.14 7.45
CA TYR A 27 -3.74 7.84 8.67
C TYR A 27 -3.23 6.57 9.35
N ARG A 28 -1.92 6.27 9.23
CA ARG A 28 -1.34 5.02 9.77
C ARG A 28 -1.67 4.80 11.25
N HIS A 29 -1.69 5.88 12.04
CA HIS A 29 -1.94 5.79 13.48
C HIS A 29 -3.40 5.43 13.77
N ASP A 30 -4.34 5.83 12.93
CA ASP A 30 -5.75 5.47 13.07
C ASP A 30 -6.01 4.04 12.55
N VAL A 31 -5.39 3.68 11.42
CA VAL A 31 -5.52 2.34 10.81
C VAL A 31 -4.96 1.25 11.74
N PHE A 32 -3.88 1.56 12.46
CA PHE A 32 -3.18 0.62 13.34
C PHE A 32 -3.23 1.05 14.82
N GLN A 33 -4.27 1.78 15.24
CA GLN A 33 -4.35 2.33 16.59
C GLN A 33 -4.28 1.28 17.70
N ASP A 34 -4.78 0.08 17.44
CA ASP A 34 -4.79 -1.05 18.37
C ASP A 34 -3.58 -1.98 18.23
N TRP A 35 -2.64 -1.66 17.33
CA TRP A 35 -1.45 -2.47 17.09
C TRP A 35 -0.28 -1.94 17.89
N ASP A 36 0.23 -2.78 18.79
CA ASP A 36 1.52 -2.55 19.40
C ASP A 36 2.67 -2.98 18.47
N LYS A 37 3.90 -2.74 18.94
CA LYS A 37 5.11 -3.12 18.19
C LYS A 37 5.24 -4.64 18.03
N ALA A 38 4.76 -5.44 18.98
CA ALA A 38 4.86 -6.90 18.90
C ALA A 38 3.93 -7.45 17.80
N MET A 39 2.69 -6.98 17.76
CA MET A 39 1.73 -7.31 16.71
C MET A 39 2.26 -6.92 15.33
N ALA A 40 2.84 -5.73 15.18
CA ALA A 40 3.46 -5.31 13.92
C ALA A 40 4.58 -6.28 13.49
N ASN A 41 5.50 -6.59 14.40
CA ASN A 41 6.64 -7.49 14.14
C ASN A 41 6.21 -8.93 13.80
N GLU A 42 5.08 -9.40 14.31
CA GLU A 42 4.57 -10.73 13.98
C GLU A 42 3.89 -10.79 12.60
N ASN A 43 3.34 -9.67 12.12
CA ASN A 43 2.50 -9.66 10.93
C ASN A 43 3.21 -9.18 9.67
N PHE A 44 3.96 -8.08 9.73
CA PHE A 44 4.53 -7.47 8.53
C PHE A 44 5.69 -8.27 7.93
N PRO A 45 6.68 -8.79 8.69
CA PRO A 45 7.86 -9.45 8.11
C PRO A 45 7.56 -10.70 7.27
N LYS A 46 6.35 -11.26 7.38
CA LYS A 46 5.86 -12.38 6.56
C LYS A 46 5.61 -11.99 5.09
N HIS A 47 5.62 -10.69 4.77
CA HIS A 47 5.42 -10.15 3.42
C HIS A 47 6.79 -9.90 2.78
N THR A 48 7.43 -10.97 2.35
CA THR A 48 8.82 -10.96 1.87
C THR A 48 9.01 -10.09 0.62
N GLY A 49 7.97 -9.92 -0.19
CA GLY A 49 7.99 -9.04 -1.36
C GLY A 49 7.82 -7.55 -1.02
N GLY A 50 7.67 -7.22 0.27
CA GLY A 50 7.52 -5.85 0.76
C GLY A 50 6.07 -5.35 0.75
N ALA A 51 5.94 -4.02 0.85
CA ALA A 51 4.68 -3.31 0.84
C ALA A 51 4.51 -2.50 -0.44
N ILE A 52 3.35 -2.62 -1.08
CA ILE A 52 3.02 -1.95 -2.33
C ILE A 52 1.89 -0.96 -2.12
N LEU A 53 2.19 0.31 -2.34
CA LEU A 53 1.23 1.40 -2.33
C LEU A 53 0.59 1.54 -3.71
N LEU A 54 -0.69 1.19 -3.81
CA LEU A 54 -1.48 1.37 -5.02
C LEU A 54 -1.84 2.85 -5.20
N ASP A 55 -1.14 3.54 -6.11
CA ASP A 55 -1.31 4.97 -6.34
C ASP A 55 -2.08 5.24 -7.64
N GLY A 56 -3.36 5.59 -7.48
CA GLY A 56 -4.23 5.98 -8.59
C GLY A 56 -4.35 7.49 -8.82
N ILE A 57 -3.78 8.30 -7.93
CA ILE A 57 -4.02 9.75 -7.89
C ILE A 57 -2.73 10.59 -7.95
N GLY A 58 -1.57 9.95 -8.09
CA GLY A 58 -0.27 10.64 -8.07
C GLY A 58 0.13 11.13 -6.68
N PHE A 59 -0.33 10.44 -5.65
CA PHE A 59 -0.03 10.77 -4.26
C PHE A 59 1.46 10.68 -3.94
N TRP A 60 2.13 9.62 -4.41
CA TRP A 60 3.48 9.27 -3.96
C TRP A 60 4.49 10.36 -4.27
N GLU A 61 4.54 10.84 -5.51
CA GLU A 61 5.57 11.78 -6.00
C GLU A 61 5.67 13.03 -5.11
N LYS A 62 4.54 13.69 -4.86
CA LYS A 62 4.49 14.88 -4.00
C LYS A 62 4.76 14.51 -2.54
N TYR A 63 4.09 13.49 -2.02
CA TYR A 63 4.15 13.17 -0.59
C TYR A 63 5.54 12.68 -0.17
N SER A 64 6.22 11.89 -0.99
CA SER A 64 7.58 11.43 -0.70
C SER A 64 8.62 12.54 -0.80
N SER A 65 8.37 13.58 -1.60
CA SER A 65 9.23 14.76 -1.67
C SER A 65 9.02 15.67 -0.46
N ASP A 66 7.77 15.90 -0.08
CA ASP A 66 7.44 16.85 1.00
C ASP A 66 7.63 16.25 2.40
N HIS A 67 7.42 14.93 2.55
CA HIS A 67 7.40 14.22 3.82
C HIS A 67 8.10 12.85 3.77
N PRO A 68 9.38 12.78 3.33
CA PRO A 68 10.12 11.52 3.25
C PRO A 68 10.22 10.80 4.60
N GLU A 69 10.34 11.54 5.70
CA GLU A 69 10.46 11.01 7.07
C GLU A 69 9.26 10.15 7.46
N LYS A 70 8.04 10.55 7.08
CA LYS A 70 6.82 9.80 7.42
C LYS A 70 6.76 8.46 6.71
N ILE A 71 7.29 8.38 5.48
CA ILE A 71 7.38 7.14 4.73
C ILE A 71 8.43 6.22 5.36
N LEU A 72 9.60 6.77 5.70
CA LEU A 72 10.68 6.01 6.33
C LEU A 72 10.26 5.48 7.69
N GLU A 73 9.69 6.32 8.56
CA GLU A 73 9.17 5.89 9.86
C GLU A 73 8.14 4.77 9.75
N PHE A 74 7.25 4.85 8.74
CA PHE A 74 6.27 3.80 8.54
C PHE A 74 6.91 2.51 8.02
N SER A 75 7.83 2.61 7.06
CA SER A 75 8.59 1.47 6.54
C SER A 75 9.40 0.78 7.64
N ASP A 76 10.07 1.55 8.50
CA ASP A 76 10.85 1.06 9.63
C ASP A 76 9.96 0.38 10.68
N TRP A 77 8.79 0.96 10.98
CA TRP A 77 7.82 0.35 11.88
C TRP A 77 7.27 -0.96 11.32
N MET A 78 7.07 -1.06 10.00
CA MET A 78 6.67 -2.30 9.33
C MET A 78 7.81 -3.32 9.19
N GLY A 79 9.08 -2.87 9.20
CA GLY A 79 10.24 -3.71 8.92
C GLY A 79 10.30 -4.22 7.48
N ILE A 80 9.53 -3.64 6.56
CA ILE A 80 9.51 -3.97 5.12
C ILE A 80 9.47 -2.68 4.29
N GLN A 81 10.05 -2.72 3.09
CA GLN A 81 10.09 -1.57 2.19
C GLN A 81 8.71 -1.24 1.62
N ILE A 82 8.33 0.04 1.64
CA ILE A 82 7.16 0.55 0.91
C ILE A 82 7.59 1.03 -0.48
N GLN A 83 6.94 0.53 -1.53
CA GLN A 83 7.15 0.97 -2.91
C GLN A 83 5.82 1.39 -3.57
N PRO A 84 5.80 2.46 -4.37
CA PRO A 84 4.61 2.85 -5.10
C PRO A 84 4.39 1.95 -6.33
N TYR A 85 3.13 1.71 -6.66
CA TYR A 85 2.71 1.10 -7.91
C TYR A 85 1.55 1.89 -8.50
N LYS A 86 1.78 2.46 -9.68
CA LYS A 86 0.78 3.28 -10.37
C LYS A 86 -0.34 2.41 -10.91
N ILE A 87 -1.58 2.77 -10.60
CA ILE A 87 -2.78 2.08 -11.12
C ILE A 87 -3.72 3.07 -11.81
N SER A 88 -4.58 2.58 -12.71
CA SER A 88 -5.66 3.38 -13.26
C SER A 88 -6.88 3.37 -12.34
N MET A 89 -7.77 4.36 -12.48
CA MET A 89 -9.05 4.43 -11.77
C MET A 89 -10.22 3.88 -12.59
N ASP A 90 -9.95 3.14 -13.67
CA ASP A 90 -10.98 2.67 -14.61
C ASP A 90 -11.97 1.70 -13.96
N ARG A 91 -11.48 0.81 -13.08
CA ARG A 91 -12.35 -0.09 -12.33
C ARG A 91 -13.31 0.68 -11.42
N PHE A 92 -12.82 1.71 -10.73
CA PHE A 92 -13.66 2.54 -9.87
C PHE A 92 -14.70 3.31 -10.69
N LYS A 93 -14.28 3.94 -11.79
CA LYS A 93 -15.18 4.60 -12.75
C LYS A 93 -16.27 3.65 -13.25
N LYS A 94 -15.90 2.42 -13.63
CA LYS A 94 -16.85 1.40 -14.08
C LYS A 94 -17.89 1.06 -13.00
N LEU A 95 -17.46 0.84 -11.77
CA LEU A 95 -18.36 0.52 -10.64
C LEU A 95 -19.34 1.66 -10.34
N LEU A 96 -18.90 2.92 -10.46
CA LEU A 96 -19.80 4.07 -10.32
C LEU A 96 -20.86 4.09 -11.43
N LEU A 97 -20.44 3.88 -12.68
CA LEU A 97 -21.36 3.85 -13.83
C LEU A 97 -22.36 2.70 -13.75
N GLU A 98 -21.99 1.56 -13.17
CA GLU A 98 -22.90 0.44 -12.91
C GLU A 98 -24.02 0.78 -11.92
N LYS A 99 -23.85 1.80 -11.07
CA LYS A 99 -24.88 2.26 -10.11
C LYS A 99 -25.72 3.42 -10.61
N ILE A 100 -25.33 4.03 -11.73
CA ILE A 100 -26.09 5.12 -12.39
C ILE A 100 -27.13 4.55 -13.38
N ARG A 101 -27.01 3.26 -13.73
CA ARG A 101 -28.00 2.51 -14.52
C ARG A 101 -29.11 1.98 -13.62
#